data_AF-A0A7S0M3B7-F1
#
_entry.id   AF-A0A7S0M3B7-F1
#
_cell.length_a   1.000
_cell.length_b   1.000
_cell.length_c   1.000
_cell.angle_alpha   90.00
_cell.angle_beta   90.00
_cell.angle_gamma   90.00
#
_symmetry.space_group_name_H-M   'P 1'
#
loop_
_entity.id
_entity.type
_entity.pdbx_description
1 polymer ?
#
loop_
_entity_poly.entity_id
_entity_poly.type
_entity_poly.pdbx_seq_one_letter_code
_entity_poly.pdbx_strand_id
1 'polypeptide(L)'
;REFYFPGFLTSTRLISLELQDLVFRRHVLVQYLIVLHYLLDPAVHPPKAVEIGRKDREELGRLQDRCFRMLEGIPPKGPQFVATLRKVLEREGNWTAWKR
;
A
#
# COMPACT_ATOMS: atom_id res chain seq x y z
N ARG A 1 -13.36 20.88 15.33
CA ARG A 1 -11.90 20.79 15.58
C ARG A 1 -11.46 19.43 15.08
N GLU A 2 -10.61 19.38 14.06
CA GLU A 2 -9.97 18.14 13.65
C GLU A 2 -8.85 17.85 14.66
N PHE A 3 -8.92 16.69 15.32
CA PHE A 3 -7.87 16.23 16.20
C PHE A 3 -6.80 15.55 15.34
N TYR A 4 -5.56 16.04 15.41
CA TYR A 4 -4.42 15.44 14.72
C TYR A 4 -3.70 14.47 15.67
N PHE A 5 -3.56 13.22 15.24
CA PHE A 5 -2.79 12.21 15.96
C PHE A 5 -1.41 12.07 15.30
N PRO A 6 -0.30 12.29 16.02
CA PRO A 6 1.05 12.27 15.43
C PRO A 6 1.58 10.88 15.09
N GLY A 7 0.91 9.81 15.54
CA GLY A 7 1.31 8.42 15.30
C GLY A 7 0.16 7.44 15.54
N PHE A 8 0.37 6.18 15.16
CA PHE A 8 -0.60 5.11 15.38
C PHE A 8 -0.65 4.70 16.85
N LEU A 9 -1.83 4.29 17.33
CA LEU A 9 -1.96 3.74 18.67
C LEU A 9 -1.54 2.28 18.63
N THR A 10 -0.53 1.91 19.42
CA THR A 10 0.01 0.54 19.44
C THR A 10 -0.72 -0.38 20.43
N SER A 11 -1.80 0.11 21.05
CA SER A 11 -2.57 -0.65 22.03
C SER A 11 -3.43 -1.71 21.37
N THR A 12 -3.18 -2.97 21.69
CA THR A 12 -3.96 -4.12 21.18
C THR A 12 -5.44 -4.06 21.57
N ARG A 13 -5.79 -3.32 22.64
CA ARG A 13 -7.19 -3.12 23.06
C ARG A 13 -7.96 -2.18 22.14
N LEU A 14 -7.25 -1.33 21.39
CA LEU A 14 -7.84 -0.30 20.53
C LEU A 14 -7.87 -0.70 19.06
N ILE A 15 -7.17 -1.77 18.66
CA ILE A 15 -7.09 -2.16 17.25
C ILE A 15 -8.46 -2.43 16.62
N SER A 16 -9.39 -3.02 17.37
CA SER A 16 -10.76 -3.26 16.92
C SER A 16 -11.51 -1.96 16.63
N LEU A 17 -11.21 -0.89 17.37
CA LEU A 17 -11.78 0.43 17.17
C LEU A 17 -11.10 1.13 15.98
N GLU A 18 -9.77 1.05 15.88
CA GLU A 18 -9.03 1.62 14.75
C GLU A 18 -9.41 0.97 13.41
N LEU A 19 -9.70 -0.33 13.39
CA LEU A 19 -10.17 -1.01 12.18
C LEU A 19 -11.54 -0.52 11.68
N GLN A 20 -12.35 0.09 12.54
CA GLN A 20 -13.61 0.71 12.11
C GLN A 20 -13.36 2.04 11.38
N ASP A 21 -12.27 2.74 11.73
CA ASP A 21 -11.88 3.99 11.09
C ASP A 21 -11.49 3.76 9.61
N LEU A 22 -12.11 4.53 8.72
CA LEU A 22 -11.87 4.52 7.29
C LEU A 22 -10.47 5.02 6.93
N VAL A 23 -10.00 6.05 7.64
CA VAL A 23 -8.70 6.70 7.44
C VAL A 23 -7.59 5.73 7.85
N PHE A 24 -7.74 5.07 9.00
CA PHE A 24 -6.80 4.04 9.44
C PHE A 24 -6.70 2.89 8.43
N ARG A 25 -7.84 2.34 7.99
CA ARG A 25 -7.87 1.28 6.97
C ARG A 25 -7.19 1.69 5.66
N ARG A 26 -7.35 2.95 5.23
CA ARG A 26 -6.62 3.49 4.06
C ARG A 26 -5.12 3.49 4.28
N HIS A 27 -4.65 4.02 5.42
CA HIS A 27 -3.23 4.06 5.72
C HIS A 27 -2.58 2.68 5.70
N VAL A 28 -3.23 1.69 6.34
CA VAL A 28 -2.74 0.31 6.37
C VAL A 28 -2.67 -0.27 4.95
N LEU A 29 -3.74 -0.14 4.15
CA LEU A 29 -3.74 -0.64 2.77
C LEU A 29 -2.70 0.04 1.88
N VAL A 30 -2.47 1.35 2.05
CA VAL A 30 -1.42 2.08 1.32
C VAL A 30 -0.03 1.55 1.69
N GLN A 31 0.24 1.31 2.97
CA GLN A 31 1.51 0.71 3.41
C GLN A 31 1.72 -0.68 2.80
N TYR A 32 0.69 -1.53 2.78
CA TYR A 32 0.76 -2.82 2.09
C TYR A 32 1.08 -2.64 0.60
N LEU A 33 0.41 -1.69 -0.08
CA LEU A 33 0.63 -1.45 -1.51
C LEU A 33 2.05 -0.95 -1.82
N ILE A 34 2.66 -0.14 -0.95
CA ILE A 34 4.06 0.30 -1.08
C ILE A 34 5.01 -0.90 -1.00
N VAL A 35 4.83 -1.76 0.01
CA VAL A 35 5.66 -2.97 0.17
C VAL A 35 5.45 -3.94 -1.01
N LEU A 36 4.21 -4.14 -1.45
CA LEU A 36 3.90 -5.00 -2.59
C LEU A 36 4.48 -4.43 -3.88
N HIS A 37 4.42 -3.12 -4.10
CA HIS A 37 5.03 -2.46 -5.24
C HIS A 37 6.56 -2.67 -5.23
N TYR A 38 7.21 -2.47 -4.08
CA TYR A 38 8.64 -2.74 -3.92
C TYR A 38 9.01 -4.19 -4.27
N LEU A 39 8.25 -5.18 -3.80
CA LEU A 39 8.53 -6.60 -4.06
C LEU A 39 8.25 -7.03 -5.50
N LEU A 40 7.20 -6.47 -6.11
CA LEU A 40 6.76 -6.85 -7.45
C LEU A 40 7.53 -6.12 -8.55
N ASP A 41 7.95 -4.88 -8.35
CA ASP A 41 8.62 -4.08 -9.37
C ASP A 41 10.14 -4.35 -9.37
N PRO A 42 10.70 -5.00 -10.42
CA PRO A 42 12.14 -5.25 -10.51
C PRO A 42 12.99 -3.99 -10.71
N ALA A 43 12.39 -2.88 -11.16
CA ALA A 43 13.08 -1.60 -11.24
C ALA A 43 13.28 -0.99 -9.84
N VAL A 44 12.41 -1.33 -8.87
CA VAL A 44 12.52 -0.91 -7.48
C VAL A 44 13.27 -1.93 -6.64
N HIS A 45 12.92 -3.22 -6.75
CA HIS A 45 13.58 -4.34 -6.08
C HIS A 45 15.02 -4.49 -6.58
N PRO A 46 16.05 -4.36 -5.73
CA PRO A 46 17.43 -4.46 -6.18
C PRO A 46 17.79 -5.91 -6.55
N PRO A 47 18.64 -6.13 -7.57
CA PRO A 47 19.01 -7.48 -8.01
C PRO A 47 19.80 -8.29 -6.97
N LYS A 48 20.30 -7.66 -5.90
CA LYS A 48 20.95 -8.33 -4.77
C LYS A 48 19.96 -8.80 -3.69
N ALA A 49 18.68 -8.48 -3.82
CA ALA A 49 17.66 -8.93 -2.89
C ALA A 49 17.26 -10.38 -3.17
N VAL A 50 16.63 -11.02 -2.18
CA VAL A 50 16.12 -12.38 -2.28
C VAL A 50 15.21 -12.50 -3.51
N GLU A 51 15.48 -13.48 -4.35
CA GLU A 51 14.63 -13.79 -5.50
C GLU A 51 13.28 -14.30 -5.00
N ILE A 52 12.20 -13.67 -5.48
CA ILE A 52 10.84 -14.09 -5.18
C ILE A 52 10.46 -15.15 -6.20
N GLY A 53 10.16 -16.36 -5.73
CA GLY A 53 9.74 -17.47 -6.58
C GLY A 53 8.50 -17.11 -7.40
N ARG A 54 8.35 -17.74 -8.57
CA ARG A 54 7.24 -17.46 -9.49
C ARG A 54 5.86 -17.57 -8.81
N LYS A 55 5.66 -18.62 -8.01
CA LYS A 55 4.40 -18.86 -7.27
C LYS A 55 4.10 -17.71 -6.30
N ASP A 56 5.11 -17.30 -5.53
CA ASP A 56 4.96 -16.22 -4.55
C ASP A 56 4.69 -14.88 -5.25
N ARG A 57 5.34 -14.63 -6.39
CA ARG A 57 5.08 -13.44 -7.22
C ARG A 57 3.64 -13.38 -7.72
N GLU A 58 3.08 -14.50 -8.17
CA GLU A 58 1.67 -14.59 -8.56
C GLU A 58 0.73 -14.33 -7.37
N GLU A 59 1.05 -14.85 -6.18
CA GLU A 59 0.28 -14.61 -4.96
C GLU A 59 0.34 -13.15 -4.49
N LEU A 60 1.52 -12.53 -4.54
CA LEU A 60 1.72 -11.12 -4.23
C LEU A 60 0.93 -10.22 -5.20
N GLY A 61 0.88 -10.57 -6.50
CA GLY A 61 0.04 -9.87 -7.48
C GLY A 61 -1.45 -9.95 -7.13
N ARG A 62 -1.96 -11.14 -6.77
CA ARG A 62 -3.35 -11.30 -6.30
C ARG A 62 -3.63 -10.50 -5.03
N LEU A 63 -2.66 -10.43 -4.11
CA LEU A 63 -2.78 -9.64 -2.89
C LEU A 63 -2.84 -8.15 -3.21
N GLN A 64 -2.01 -7.67 -4.14
CA GLN A 64 -2.03 -6.29 -4.62
C GLN A 64 -3.40 -5.92 -5.22
N ASP A 65 -3.96 -6.78 -6.07
CA ASP A 65 -5.30 -6.57 -6.65
C ASP A 65 -6.40 -6.55 -5.59
N ARG A 66 -6.27 -7.38 -4.55
CA ARG A 66 -7.19 -7.37 -3.41
C ARG A 66 -7.09 -6.06 -2.63
N CYS A 67 -5.89 -5.57 -2.36
CA CYS A 67 -5.67 -4.29 -1.67
C CYS A 67 -6.28 -3.12 -2.45
N PHE A 68 -6.09 -3.05 -3.76
CA PHE A 68 -6.69 -2.00 -4.59
C PHE A 68 -8.22 -2.06 -4.57
N ARG A 69 -8.83 -3.25 -4.70
CA ARG A 69 -10.29 -3.41 -4.60
C ARG A 69 -10.84 -2.99 -3.25
N MET A 70 -10.17 -3.37 -2.16
CA MET A 70 -10.58 -2.95 -0.81
C MET A 70 -10.51 -1.43 -0.66
N LEU A 71 -9.43 -0.82 -1.16
CA LEU A 71 -9.21 0.63 -1.08
C LEU A 71 -10.24 1.42 -1.90
N GLU A 72 -10.62 0.91 -3.07
CA GLU A 72 -11.67 1.48 -3.92
C GLU A 72 -13.04 1.49 -3.22
N GLY A 73 -13.31 0.47 -2.39
CA GLY A 73 -14.52 0.37 -1.58
C GLY A 73 -14.58 1.31 -0.37
N ILE A 74 -13.48 2.00 -0.01
CA ILE A 74 -13.46 2.89 1.15
C ILE A 74 -13.91 4.31 0.75
N PRO A 75 -15.02 4.84 1.28
CA PRO A 75 -15.42 6.23 1.07
C PRO A 75 -14.54 7.23 1.87
N PRO A 76 -14.51 8.51 1.48
CA PRO A 76 -15.08 9.11 0.26
C PRO A 76 -14.15 8.99 -0.96
N LYS A 77 -14.71 8.95 -2.18
CA LYS A 77 -13.93 9.00 -3.44
C LYS A 77 -12.89 7.88 -3.59
N GLY A 78 -13.23 6.65 -3.21
CA GLY A 78 -12.34 5.49 -3.30
C GLY A 78 -11.73 5.27 -4.70
N PRO A 79 -12.52 5.29 -5.79
CA PRO A 79 -11.97 5.13 -7.15
C PRO A 79 -10.95 6.22 -7.52
N GLN A 80 -11.22 7.49 -7.19
CA GLN A 80 -10.30 8.58 -7.45
C GLN A 80 -9.02 8.48 -6.61
N PHE A 81 -9.16 8.02 -5.35
CA PHE A 81 -8.01 7.76 -4.48
C PHE A 81 -7.11 6.67 -5.06
N VAL A 82 -7.68 5.54 -5.51
CA VAL A 82 -6.94 4.45 -6.16
C VAL A 82 -6.26 4.92 -7.44
N ALA A 83 -6.97 5.66 -8.30
CA ALA A 83 -6.39 6.22 -9.52
C ALA A 83 -5.19 7.14 -9.23
N THR A 84 -5.29 7.95 -8.17
CA THR A 84 -4.20 8.83 -7.72
C THR A 84 -3.02 8.00 -7.18
N LEU A 85 -3.29 7.01 -6.33
CA LEU A 85 -2.26 6.16 -5.74
C LEU A 85 -1.47 5.38 -6.80
N ARG A 86 -2.15 4.87 -7.84
CA ARG A 86 -1.47 4.20 -8.96
C ARG A 86 -0.45 5.10 -9.65
N LYS A 87 -0.81 6.37 -9.90
CA LYS A 87 0.10 7.37 -10.47
C LYS A 87 1.27 7.70 -9.53
N VAL A 88 1.02 7.72 -8.21
CA VAL A 88 2.08 7.97 -7.22
C VAL A 88 3.10 6.82 -7.21
N LEU A 89 2.64 5.57 -7.23
CA LEU A 89 3.52 4.39 -7.28
C LEU A 89 4.29 4.32 -8.61
N GLU A 90 3.65 4.61 -9.75
CA GLU A 90 4.34 4.71 -11.03
C GLU A 90 5.46 5.77 -11.00
N ARG A 91 5.17 6.94 -10.43
CA ARG A 91 6.17 8.00 -10.24
C ARG A 91 7.32 7.55 -9.33
N GLU A 92 7.04 6.77 -8.29
CA GLU A 92 8.05 6.20 -7.38
C GLU A 92 9.00 5.24 -8.11
N GLY A 93 8.46 4.38 -8.98
CA GLY A 93 9.25 3.53 -9.87
C GLY A 93 10.18 4.35 -10.77
N ASN A 94 9.64 5.39 -11.42
CA ASN A 94 10.42 6.30 -12.27
C ASN A 94 11.52 7.03 -11.49
N TRP A 95 11.23 7.50 -10.27
CA TRP A 95 12.21 8.16 -9.41
C TRP A 95 13.33 7.20 -8.98
N THR A 96 12.98 5.96 -8.64
CA THR A 96 13.95 4.93 -8.26
C THR A 96 14.85 4.56 -9.42
N ALA A 97 14.29 4.43 -10.63
CA ALA A 97 15.03 4.19 -11.85
C ALA A 97 15.97 5.35 -12.21
N TRP A 98 15.54 6.61 -12.06
CA TRP A 98 16.37 7.78 -12.29
C TRP A 98 17.53 7.91 -11.29
N LYS A 99 17.30 7.54 -10.03
CA LYS A 99 18.29 7.67 -8.96
C LYS A 99 19.40 6.61 -9.04
N ARG A 100 19.10 5.45 -9.63
CA ARG A 100 20.08 4.37 -9.85
C ARG A 100 21.13 4.82 -10.86
#